data_AF-A0A9W8J797-F1
#
_entry.id   AF-A0A9W8J797-F1
#
_cell.length_a   1.000
_cell.length_b   1.000
_cell.length_c   1.000
_cell.angle_alpha   90.00
_cell.angle_beta   90.00
_cell.angle_gamma   90.00
#
_symmetry.space_group_name_H-M   'P 1'
#
loop_
_entity.id
_entity.type
_entity.pdbx_description
1 polymer ?
#
loop_
_entity_poly.entity_id
_entity_poly.type
_entity_poly.pdbx_seq_one_letter_code
_entity_poly.pdbx_strand_id
1 'polypeptide(L)'
;MPGCVPNSHFRNPSAYEFSSSTVGPECQLPVDIILKSSNGILLEVVDFEETSETLSYLLRFMHKVQYPDLSELIGKRLFELADAAEKWRVLSAMAVCNAHILSNQTVLEKHPFECLSYSMKYGYPKVADVAAPYIIAESFNVVVKRLGHDRSVIYAWVCGLVLNLKYRY
;
A
#
# COMPACT_ATOMS: atom_id res chain seq x y z
N MET A 1 27.73 -23.20 -53.46
CA MET A 1 28.59 -22.81 -52.32
C MET A 1 28.83 -21.31 -52.36
N PRO A 2 28.95 -20.62 -51.23
CA PRO A 2 28.45 -20.93 -49.88
C PRO A 2 27.44 -19.82 -49.43
N GLY A 3 26.51 -20.02 -48.51
CA GLY A 3 26.37 -21.02 -47.46
C GLY A 3 26.11 -20.28 -46.15
N CYS A 4 24.93 -20.46 -45.55
CA CYS A 4 24.73 -20.39 -44.11
C CYS A 4 23.41 -21.12 -43.77
N VAL A 5 23.56 -22.10 -42.87
CA VAL A 5 22.59 -23.13 -42.45
C VAL A 5 21.72 -22.57 -41.30
N PRO A 6 20.48 -23.06 -41.11
CA PRO A 6 19.62 -22.69 -39.99
C PRO A 6 19.72 -23.68 -38.80
N ASN A 7 19.69 -23.18 -37.56
CA ASN A 7 19.09 -23.83 -36.37
C ASN A 7 19.36 -22.98 -35.11
N SER A 8 18.33 -22.48 -34.44
CA SER A 8 17.57 -23.12 -33.33
C SER A 8 18.30 -23.05 -31.99
N HIS A 9 17.67 -22.35 -31.04
CA HIS A 9 17.58 -22.65 -29.60
C HIS A 9 17.05 -21.41 -28.86
N PHE A 10 15.77 -21.08 -29.06
CA PHE A 10 15.01 -20.41 -28.00
C PHE A 10 14.77 -21.45 -26.91
N ARG A 11 15.63 -21.44 -25.89
CA ARG A 11 15.51 -22.34 -24.74
C ARG A 11 14.74 -21.59 -23.64
N ASN A 12 13.49 -22.01 -23.45
CA ASN A 12 12.71 -21.77 -22.23
C ASN A 12 13.54 -22.13 -20.99
N PRO A 13 13.51 -21.33 -19.92
CA PRO A 13 13.76 -21.83 -18.58
C PRO A 13 12.43 -21.92 -17.81
N SER A 14 11.63 -22.92 -18.15
CA SER A 14 10.66 -23.50 -17.21
C SER A 14 11.29 -24.75 -16.60
N ALA A 15 11.83 -24.62 -15.39
CA ALA A 15 12.08 -25.74 -14.48
C ALA A 15 12.53 -25.18 -13.13
N TYR A 16 11.58 -24.76 -12.29
CA TYR A 16 11.80 -24.80 -10.86
C TYR A 16 11.60 -26.27 -10.46
N GLU A 17 12.69 -27.00 -10.24
CA GLU A 17 12.61 -28.35 -9.68
C GLU A 17 12.39 -28.23 -8.17
N PHE A 18 11.16 -28.48 -7.74
CA PHE A 18 10.79 -28.64 -6.34
C PHE A 18 11.18 -30.06 -5.91
N SER A 19 12.35 -30.23 -5.31
CA SER A 19 12.73 -31.48 -4.66
C SER A 19 12.09 -31.54 -3.27
N SER A 20 11.01 -32.31 -3.18
CA SER A 20 10.38 -32.70 -1.92
C SER A 20 11.25 -33.72 -1.17
N SER A 21 11.70 -33.38 0.05
CA SER A 21 12.14 -34.36 1.03
C SER A 21 11.69 -33.95 2.45
N THR A 22 11.46 -34.95 3.27
CA THR A 22 10.47 -35.04 4.35
C THR A 22 11.01 -34.74 5.76
N VAL A 23 10.23 -33.98 6.54
CA VAL A 23 9.94 -34.03 8.01
C VAL A 23 11.07 -33.91 9.05
N GLY A 24 10.98 -32.88 9.92
CA GLY A 24 11.50 -32.88 11.31
C GLY A 24 11.81 -31.48 11.88
N PRO A 25 11.53 -31.15 13.16
CA PRO A 25 11.17 -29.79 13.58
C PRO A 25 12.31 -29.02 14.27
N GLU A 26 12.61 -27.82 13.78
CA GLU A 26 12.94 -26.62 14.57
C GLU A 26 13.24 -25.51 13.56
N CYS A 27 12.32 -24.54 13.42
CA CYS A 27 12.58 -23.35 12.62
C CYS A 27 13.51 -22.41 13.39
N GLN A 28 14.77 -22.81 13.58
CA GLN A 28 15.87 -21.85 13.68
C GLN A 28 16.47 -21.74 12.29
N LEU A 29 15.86 -20.90 11.44
CA LEU A 29 16.49 -20.53 10.18
C LEU A 29 17.76 -19.74 10.52
N PRO A 30 18.95 -20.17 10.05
CA PRO A 30 20.15 -19.36 10.13
C PRO A 30 19.89 -18.09 9.31
N VAL A 31 20.19 -16.93 9.91
CA VAL A 31 19.88 -15.58 9.39
C VAL A 31 20.63 -15.24 8.08
N ASP A 32 21.47 -16.13 7.56
CA ASP A 32 22.33 -15.84 6.42
C ASP A 32 22.02 -16.76 5.23
N ILE A 33 20.91 -16.53 4.53
CA ILE A 33 20.80 -17.01 3.14
C ILE A 33 21.75 -16.15 2.31
N ILE A 34 22.99 -16.63 2.18
CA ILE A 34 23.99 -16.01 1.31
C ILE A 34 23.54 -16.23 -0.15
N LEU A 35 22.82 -15.27 -0.70
CA LEU A 35 22.61 -15.17 -2.15
C LEU A 35 23.92 -14.62 -2.75
N LYS A 36 24.81 -15.53 -3.17
CA LYS A 36 26.02 -15.17 -3.92
C LYS A 36 25.62 -14.72 -5.33
N SER A 37 25.87 -13.45 -5.64
CA SER A 37 25.86 -12.97 -7.02
C SER A 37 27.00 -13.66 -7.81
N SER A 38 26.80 -13.91 -9.10
CA SER A 38 27.80 -14.49 -10.01
C SER A 38 29.11 -13.70 -10.06
N ASN A 39 29.10 -12.44 -9.61
CA ASN A 39 30.26 -11.57 -9.53
C ASN A 39 30.99 -11.63 -8.16
N GLY A 40 30.62 -12.53 -7.26
CA GLY A 40 31.23 -12.67 -5.93
C GLY A 40 30.79 -11.61 -4.91
N ILE A 41 29.82 -10.76 -5.25
CA ILE A 41 29.23 -9.77 -4.35
C ILE A 41 28.24 -10.48 -3.43
N LEU A 42 28.39 -10.27 -2.12
CA LEU A 42 27.40 -10.65 -1.10
C LEU A 42 26.20 -9.72 -1.22
N LEU A 43 25.02 -10.28 -1.48
CA LEU A 43 23.78 -9.53 -1.45
C LEU A 43 23.37 -9.33 0.02
N GLU A 44 23.23 -8.07 0.42
CA GLU A 44 22.60 -7.73 1.69
C GLU A 44 21.08 -7.85 1.51
N VAL A 45 20.46 -8.74 2.28
CA VAL A 45 19.01 -8.90 2.30
C VAL A 45 18.47 -7.99 3.39
N VAL A 46 17.55 -7.10 3.01
CA VAL A 46 16.85 -6.20 3.92
C VAL A 46 15.38 -6.57 3.92
N ASP A 47 14.85 -6.89 5.11
CA ASP A 47 13.43 -7.19 5.29
C ASP A 47 12.61 -5.91 5.44
N PHE A 48 11.48 -5.85 4.75
CA PHE A 48 10.52 -4.75 4.82
C PHE A 48 9.15 -5.27 5.26
N GLU A 49 8.43 -4.44 6.01
CA GLU A 49 7.05 -4.74 6.43
C GLU A 49 6.06 -4.49 5.28
N GLU A 50 6.43 -3.62 4.35
CA GLU A 50 5.65 -3.27 3.18
C GLU A 50 5.68 -4.37 2.12
N THR A 51 4.58 -4.48 1.36
CA THR A 51 4.52 -5.42 0.24
C THR A 51 5.48 -5.00 -0.88
N SER A 52 5.93 -5.98 -1.67
CA SER A 52 6.76 -5.73 -2.86
C SER A 52 6.12 -4.75 -3.84
N GLU A 53 4.79 -4.77 -3.94
CA GLU A 53 4.01 -3.83 -4.73
C GLU A 53 4.13 -2.39 -4.20
N THR A 54 3.87 -2.18 -2.90
CA THR A 54 3.99 -0.86 -2.26
C THR A 54 5.39 -0.28 -2.42
N LEU A 55 6.43 -1.09 -2.21
CA LEU A 55 7.82 -0.68 -2.40
C LEU A 55 8.12 -0.31 -3.86
N SER A 56 7.57 -1.06 -4.83
CA SER A 56 7.71 -0.74 -6.25
C SER A 56 7.14 0.65 -6.58
N TYR A 57 5.94 0.98 -6.05
CA TYR A 57 5.36 2.32 -6.21
C TYR A 57 6.25 3.41 -5.57
N LEU A 58 6.70 3.21 -4.32
CA LEU A 58 7.54 4.18 -3.62
C LEU A 58 8.86 4.43 -4.33
N LEU A 59 9.56 3.37 -4.75
CA LEU A 59 10.82 3.49 -5.47
C LEU A 59 10.64 4.28 -6.77
N ARG A 60 9.52 4.09 -7.49
CA ARG A 60 9.20 4.90 -8.68
C ARG A 60 8.98 6.38 -8.38
N PHE A 61 8.45 6.73 -7.20
CA PHE A 61 8.34 8.11 -6.77
C PHE A 61 9.67 8.74 -6.35
N MET A 62 10.61 7.93 -5.85
CA MET A 62 11.92 8.38 -5.35
C MET A 62 12.97 8.52 -6.46
N HIS A 63 12.86 7.72 -7.52
CA HIS A 63 13.82 7.74 -8.62
C HIS A 63 13.38 8.66 -9.77
N LYS A 64 14.33 8.97 -10.66
CA LYS A 64 14.12 9.79 -11.87
C LYS A 64 13.42 8.98 -12.97
N VAL A 65 12.25 8.43 -12.64
CA VAL A 65 11.38 7.70 -13.55
C VAL A 65 10.01 8.36 -13.58
N GLN A 66 9.19 7.99 -14.55
CA GLN A 66 7.81 8.48 -14.61
C GLN A 66 7.03 7.99 -13.39
N TYR A 67 6.34 8.93 -12.74
CA TYR A 67 5.48 8.63 -11.60
C TYR A 67 4.45 7.57 -11.97
N PRO A 68 4.19 6.63 -11.04
CA PRO A 68 3.22 5.59 -11.28
C PRO A 68 1.81 6.16 -11.37
N ASP A 69 1.00 5.54 -12.22
CA ASP A 69 -0.43 5.83 -12.27
C ASP A 69 -1.12 5.17 -11.07
N LEU A 70 -1.90 5.95 -10.32
CA LEU A 70 -2.66 5.46 -9.18
C LEU A 70 -4.15 5.28 -9.51
N SER A 71 -4.59 5.52 -10.75
CA SER A 71 -5.99 5.53 -11.15
C SER A 71 -6.75 4.26 -10.77
N GLU A 72 -6.08 3.11 -10.83
CA GLU A 72 -6.63 1.79 -10.50
C GLU A 72 -6.46 1.40 -9.02
N LEU A 73 -5.67 2.16 -8.24
CA LEU A 73 -5.46 1.90 -6.82
C LEU A 73 -6.66 2.40 -6.02
N ILE A 74 -7.30 1.46 -5.33
CA ILE A 74 -8.41 1.70 -4.40
C ILE A 74 -8.26 0.83 -3.15
N GLY A 75 -8.96 1.22 -2.08
CA GLY A 75 -9.03 0.44 -0.85
C GLY A 75 -7.65 0.12 -0.28
N LYS A 76 -7.47 -1.12 0.17
CA LYS A 76 -6.27 -1.57 0.90
C LYS A 76 -4.95 -1.17 0.22
N ARG A 77 -4.80 -1.43 -1.08
CA ARG A 77 -3.55 -1.15 -1.83
C ARG A 77 -3.20 0.34 -1.82
N LEU A 78 -4.21 1.21 -1.97
CA LEU A 78 -4.01 2.66 -1.91
C LEU A 78 -3.56 3.11 -0.52
N PHE A 79 -4.22 2.63 0.53
CA PHE A 79 -3.88 3.04 1.90
C PHE A 79 -2.58 2.44 2.41
N GLU A 80 -2.17 1.24 1.95
CA GLU A 80 -0.84 0.69 2.21
C GLU A 80 0.26 1.56 1.57
N LEU A 81 0.04 2.01 0.33
CA LEU A 81 0.96 2.94 -0.34
C LEU A 81 1.01 4.29 0.38
N ALA A 82 -0.15 4.84 0.76
CA ALA A 82 -0.22 6.12 1.46
C ALA A 82 0.45 6.04 2.84
N ASP A 83 0.19 4.98 3.62
CA ASP A 83 0.84 4.74 4.91
C ASP A 83 2.36 4.64 4.77
N ALA A 84 2.83 3.89 3.77
CA ALA A 84 4.26 3.75 3.52
C ALA A 84 4.88 5.08 3.05
N ALA A 85 4.19 5.85 2.19
CA ALA A 85 4.66 7.17 1.76
C ALA A 85 4.87 8.12 2.95
N GLU A 86 3.96 8.10 3.94
CA GLU A 86 4.07 8.87 5.18
C GLU A 86 5.22 8.37 6.07
N LYS A 87 5.31 7.06 6.29
CA LYS A 87 6.37 6.41 7.09
C LYS A 87 7.76 6.75 6.56
N TRP A 88 7.93 6.65 5.24
CA TRP A 88 9.21 6.88 4.55
C TRP A 88 9.39 8.33 4.07
N ARG A 89 8.45 9.22 4.37
CA ARG A 89 8.49 10.66 4.02
C ARG A 89 8.72 10.94 2.53
N VAL A 90 8.13 10.11 1.66
CA VAL A 90 8.22 10.29 0.20
C VAL A 90 7.19 11.35 -0.21
N LEU A 91 7.58 12.62 -0.12
CA LEU A 91 6.67 13.77 -0.25
C LEU A 91 5.85 13.78 -1.55
N SER A 92 6.44 13.34 -2.67
CA SER A 92 5.74 13.21 -3.96
C SER A 92 4.62 12.17 -3.89
N ALA A 93 4.91 10.99 -3.33
CA ALA A 93 3.93 9.93 -3.14
C ALA A 93 2.82 10.37 -2.17
N MET A 94 3.17 11.04 -1.06
CA MET A 94 2.20 11.58 -0.10
C MET A 94 1.21 12.53 -0.78
N ALA A 95 1.72 13.50 -1.55
CA ALA A 95 0.89 14.47 -2.25
C ALA A 95 -0.03 13.81 -3.27
N VAL A 96 0.49 12.86 -4.06
CA VAL A 96 -0.30 12.18 -5.10
C VAL A 96 -1.33 11.23 -4.49
N CYS A 97 -1.00 10.49 -3.43
CA CYS A 97 -1.96 9.63 -2.74
C CYS A 97 -3.10 10.45 -2.11
N ASN A 98 -2.77 11.52 -1.41
CA ASN A 98 -3.78 12.41 -0.80
C ASN A 98 -4.68 13.06 -1.87
N ALA A 99 -4.08 13.53 -2.98
CA ALA A 99 -4.85 14.06 -4.10
C ALA A 99 -5.79 12.99 -4.70
N HIS A 100 -5.29 11.77 -4.91
CA HIS A 100 -6.09 10.66 -5.46
C HIS A 100 -7.25 10.27 -4.54
N ILE A 101 -7.03 10.20 -3.22
CA ILE A 101 -8.10 9.96 -2.24
C ILE A 101 -9.18 11.04 -2.33
N LEU A 102 -8.78 12.31 -2.46
CA LEU A 102 -9.72 13.43 -2.56
C LEU A 102 -10.48 13.49 -3.88
N SER A 103 -9.83 13.17 -5.00
CA SER A 103 -10.44 13.27 -6.33
C SER A 103 -11.22 12.03 -6.74
N ASN A 104 -10.93 10.87 -6.13
CA ASN A 104 -11.55 9.61 -6.51
C ASN A 104 -12.79 9.30 -5.66
N GLN A 105 -13.95 9.65 -6.21
CA GLN A 105 -15.25 9.39 -5.60
C GLN A 105 -15.46 7.92 -5.20
N THR A 106 -14.95 6.97 -5.99
CA THR A 106 -15.09 5.54 -5.68
C THR A 106 -14.33 5.16 -4.40
N VAL A 107 -13.19 5.80 -4.13
CA VAL A 107 -12.44 5.59 -2.89
C VAL A 107 -13.24 6.12 -1.70
N LEU A 108 -13.78 7.33 -1.81
CA LEU A 108 -14.56 7.97 -0.75
C LEU A 108 -15.84 7.18 -0.41
N GLU A 109 -16.56 6.68 -1.41
CA GLU A 109 -17.80 5.93 -1.22
C GLU A 109 -17.56 4.52 -0.68
N LYS A 110 -16.57 3.79 -1.21
CA LYS A 110 -16.35 2.38 -0.87
C LYS A 110 -15.44 2.17 0.34
N HIS A 111 -14.59 3.15 0.65
CA HIS A 111 -13.59 3.06 1.72
C HIS A 111 -13.60 4.31 2.64
N PRO A 112 -14.76 4.77 3.12
CA PRO A 112 -14.83 6.01 3.90
C PRO A 112 -14.13 5.88 5.26
N PHE A 113 -14.17 4.70 5.89
CA PHE A 113 -13.52 4.45 7.18
C PHE A 113 -11.99 4.52 7.07
N GLU A 114 -11.44 3.99 6.00
CA GLU A 114 -10.02 4.05 5.69
C GLU A 114 -9.60 5.49 5.37
N CYS A 115 -10.42 6.24 4.61
CA CYS A 115 -10.20 7.67 4.38
C CYS A 115 -10.15 8.45 5.69
N LEU A 116 -11.13 8.24 6.58
CA LEU A 116 -11.19 8.91 7.88
C LEU A 116 -10.00 8.53 8.75
N SER A 117 -9.68 7.24 8.85
CA SER A 117 -8.52 6.75 9.63
C SER A 117 -7.21 7.36 9.13
N TYR A 118 -6.97 7.33 7.82
CA TYR A 118 -5.79 7.95 7.19
C TYR A 118 -5.73 9.45 7.50
N SER A 119 -6.85 10.14 7.34
CA SER A 119 -6.93 11.60 7.55
C SER A 119 -6.64 12.01 8.99
N MET A 120 -7.09 11.22 9.97
CA MET A 120 -6.84 11.49 11.39
C MET A 120 -5.42 11.13 11.80
N LYS A 121 -4.89 10.00 11.27
CA LYS A 121 -3.55 9.53 11.56
C LYS A 121 -2.47 10.53 11.12
N TYR A 122 -2.65 11.17 9.97
CA TYR A 122 -1.62 12.07 9.38
C TYR A 122 -2.02 13.54 9.29
N GLY A 123 -3.24 13.90 9.70
CA GLY A 123 -3.68 15.30 9.76
C GLY A 123 -4.13 15.89 8.42
N TYR A 124 -4.95 15.17 7.66
CA TYR A 124 -5.57 15.64 6.41
C TYR A 124 -7.05 16.00 6.60
N PRO A 125 -7.40 17.12 7.25
CA PRO A 125 -8.78 17.44 7.63
C PRO A 125 -9.74 17.50 6.42
N LYS A 126 -9.26 17.92 5.25
CA LYS A 126 -10.07 17.95 4.03
C LYS A 126 -10.52 16.55 3.59
N VAL A 127 -9.70 15.52 3.78
CA VAL A 127 -10.09 14.13 3.50
C VAL A 127 -11.16 13.70 4.50
N ALA A 128 -10.99 14.05 5.77
CA ALA A 128 -11.97 13.76 6.83
C ALA A 128 -13.34 14.39 6.50
N ASP A 129 -13.35 15.67 6.14
CA ASP A 129 -14.56 16.43 5.83
C ASP A 129 -15.33 15.84 4.64
N VAL A 130 -14.60 15.39 3.61
CA VAL A 130 -15.21 14.78 2.42
C VAL A 130 -15.64 13.34 2.68
N ALA A 131 -14.96 12.61 3.57
CA ALA A 131 -15.33 11.24 3.94
C ALA A 131 -16.50 11.19 4.94
N ALA A 132 -16.65 12.21 5.80
CA ALA A 132 -17.64 12.23 6.88
C ALA A 132 -19.09 11.97 6.43
N PRO A 133 -19.60 12.52 5.31
CA PRO A 133 -20.94 12.26 4.81
C PRO A 133 -21.24 10.78 4.51
N TYR A 134 -20.23 9.95 4.25
CA TYR A 134 -20.43 8.52 3.99
C TYR A 134 -20.47 7.69 5.28
N ILE A 135 -20.03 8.25 6.41
CA ILE A 135 -19.93 7.54 7.70
C ILE A 135 -21.05 8.00 8.65
N ILE A 136 -21.57 9.22 8.51
CA ILE A 136 -22.62 9.78 9.38
C ILE A 136 -23.89 8.94 9.44
N ALA A 137 -24.22 8.22 8.37
CA ALA A 137 -25.40 7.35 8.33
C ALA A 137 -25.19 6.00 9.05
N GLU A 138 -23.95 5.67 9.41
CA GLU A 138 -23.60 4.40 10.05
C GLU A 138 -23.91 4.40 11.54
N SER A 139 -24.30 3.23 12.05
CA SER A 139 -24.55 3.09 13.49
C SER A 139 -23.27 3.22 14.31
N PHE A 140 -23.36 3.82 15.49
CA PHE A 140 -22.23 4.00 16.41
C PHE A 140 -21.43 2.70 16.64
N ASN A 141 -22.13 1.57 16.81
CA ASN A 141 -21.49 0.26 17.02
C ASN A 141 -20.63 -0.18 15.83
N VAL A 142 -21.09 0.08 14.59
CA VAL A 142 -20.33 -0.22 13.37
C VAL A 142 -19.08 0.65 13.31
N VAL A 143 -19.23 1.95 13.63
CA VAL A 143 -18.13 2.92 13.58
C VAL A 143 -17.04 2.57 14.59
N VAL A 144 -17.40 2.31 15.85
CA VAL A 144 -16.44 1.89 16.89
C VAL A 144 -15.75 0.58 16.53
N LYS A 145 -16.48 -0.38 15.94
CA LYS A 145 -15.88 -1.64 15.51
C LYS A 145 -14.88 -1.46 14.36
N ARG A 146 -15.12 -0.53 13.43
CA ARG A 146 -14.30 -0.30 12.24
C ARG A 146 -13.08 0.58 12.50
N LEU A 147 -13.24 1.66 13.27
CA LEU A 147 -12.17 2.60 13.60
C LEU A 147 -11.34 2.16 14.81
N GLY A 148 -11.76 1.08 15.48
CA GLY A 148 -11.13 0.60 16.70
C GLY A 148 -11.47 1.46 17.92
N HIS A 149 -10.80 1.19 19.03
CA HIS A 149 -11.00 1.93 20.28
C HIS A 149 -10.18 3.23 20.36
N ASP A 150 -9.68 3.73 19.22
CA ASP A 150 -9.00 5.03 19.20
C ASP A 150 -10.04 6.13 19.44
N ARG A 151 -10.06 6.60 20.69
CA ARG A 151 -10.99 7.63 21.15
C ARG A 151 -10.84 8.91 20.35
N SER A 152 -9.63 9.23 19.87
CA SER A 152 -9.38 10.48 19.13
C SER A 152 -10.15 10.50 17.80
N VAL A 153 -10.12 9.40 17.06
CA VAL A 153 -10.82 9.24 15.78
C VAL A 153 -12.34 9.23 16.00
N ILE A 154 -12.81 8.55 17.05
CA ILE A 154 -14.24 8.53 17.40
C ILE A 154 -14.73 9.94 17.79
N TYR A 155 -13.98 10.67 18.62
CA TYR A 155 -14.33 12.04 19.00
C TYR A 155 -14.33 12.97 17.80
N ALA A 156 -13.33 12.88 16.92
CA ALA A 156 -13.27 13.68 15.70
C ALA A 156 -14.46 13.39 14.78
N TRP A 157 -14.84 12.11 14.62
CA TRP A 157 -16.05 11.74 13.91
C TRP A 157 -17.30 12.36 14.54
N VAL A 158 -17.53 12.17 15.85
CA VAL A 158 -18.69 12.73 16.55
C VAL A 158 -18.73 14.27 16.47
N CYS A 159 -17.59 14.94 16.67
CA CYS A 159 -17.48 16.38 16.50
C CYS A 159 -17.78 16.80 15.05
N GLY A 160 -17.29 16.04 14.07
CA GLY A 160 -17.62 16.20 12.65
C GLY A 160 -19.12 16.06 12.37
N LEU A 161 -19.83 15.14 13.03
CA LEU A 161 -21.30 15.03 12.96
C LEU A 161 -21.97 16.32 13.43
N VAL A 162 -21.58 16.81 14.61
CA VAL A 162 -22.19 17.99 15.23
C VAL A 162 -21.89 19.27 14.44
N LEU A 163 -20.68 19.39 13.88
CA LEU A 163 -20.29 20.54 13.07
C LEU A 163 -20.93 20.50 11.68
N ASN A 164 -20.99 19.34 11.00
CA ASN A 164 -21.66 19.23 9.70
C ASN A 164 -23.17 19.48 9.78
N LEU A 165 -23.82 19.17 10.89
CA LEU A 165 -25.23 19.52 11.13
C LEU A 165 -25.42 21.04 11.26
N LYS A 166 -24.44 21.78 11.78
CA LYS A 166 -24.52 23.25 11.90
C LYS A 166 -24.35 24.01 10.58
N TYR A 167 -23.75 23.40 9.55
CA TYR A 167 -23.55 24.03 8.25
C TYR A 167 -24.61 23.63 7.20
N ARG A 168 -25.64 22.85 7.58
CA ARG A 168 -26.76 22.46 6.70
C ARG A 168 -28.10 23.12 7.04
N TYR A 169 -28.15 24.06 7.99
CA TYR A 169 -29.34 24.84 8.35
C TYR A 169 -29.02 26.33 8.43
#